data_AF-A0A9Q0D6C1-F1
#
_entry.id   AF-A0A9Q0D6C1-F1
#
_cell.length_a   1.000
_cell.length_b   1.000
_cell.length_c   1.000
_cell.angle_alpha   90.00
_cell.angle_beta   90.00
_cell.angle_gamma   90.00
#
_symmetry.space_group_name_H-M   'P 1'
#
loop_
_entity.id
_entity.type
_entity.pdbx_description
1 polymer ?
#
loop_
_entity_poly.entity_id
_entity_poly.type
_entity_poly.pdbx_seq_one_letter_code
_entity_poly.pdbx_strand_id
1 'polypeptide(L)' 'MRCRKIFVGRCTEDMTTDELRQFFMQYGEVTDVFIPKPFRAFAFVTFADDQVAQALCGEDLIIKGVR' A
#
# COMPACT_ATOMS: atom_id res chain seq x y z
N MET A 1 10.32 -17.70 0.40
CA MET A 1 9.60 -16.82 1.34
C MET A 1 8.65 -15.98 0.51
N ARG A 2 7.34 -16.08 0.73
CA ARG A 2 6.37 -15.24 0.00
C ARG A 2 6.11 -13.98 0.84
N CYS A 3 6.22 -12.80 0.23
CA CYS A 3 6.07 -11.53 0.94
C CYS A 3 4.61 -11.09 0.92
N ARG A 4 4.03 -10.83 2.10
CA ARG A 4 2.68 -10.27 2.24
C ARG A 4 2.63 -8.74 2.23
N LYS A 5 3.79 -8.10 2.17
CA LYS A 5 3.94 -6.65 2.28
C LYS A 5 4.36 -6.08 0.92
N ILE A 6 3.66 -5.03 0.48
CA ILE A 6 4.01 -4.24 -0.69
C ILE A 6 4.59 -2.88 -0.28
N PHE A 7 5.48 -2.37 -1.12
CA PHE A 7 5.99 -1.00 -1.05
C PHE A 7 5.14 -0.12 -1.97
N VAL A 8 4.66 1.01 -1.43
CA VAL A 8 3.90 2.02 -2.16
C VAL A 8 4.77 3.27 -2.23
N GLY A 9 5.25 3.60 -3.42
CA GLY A 9 6.09 4.79 -3.65
C GLY A 9 5.26 6.01 -4.06
N ARG A 10 5.91 7.16 -4.11
CA ARG A 10 5.33 8.44 -4.57
C ARG A 10 4.07 8.85 -3.80
N CYS A 11 3.92 8.41 -2.55
CA CYS A 11 2.85 8.87 -1.68
C CYS A 11 2.98 10.39 -1.46
N THR A 12 1.85 11.06 -1.29
CA THR A 12 1.80 12.47 -0.91
C THR A 12 1.55 12.60 0.60
N GLU A 13 1.92 13.74 1.19
CA GLU A 13 1.85 13.93 2.65
C GLU A 13 0.40 13.97 3.17
N ASP A 14 -0.57 14.27 2.30
CA ASP A 14 -2.00 14.22 2.59
C ASP A 14 -2.58 12.80 2.57
N MET A 15 -1.84 11.78 2.11
CA MET A 15 -2.29 10.40 2.16
C MET A 15 -2.25 9.87 3.59
N THR A 16 -3.39 9.35 4.04
CA THR A 16 -3.51 8.76 5.38
C THR A 16 -3.44 7.24 5.35
N THR A 17 -3.15 6.65 6.51
CA THR A 17 -3.20 5.19 6.70
C THR A 17 -4.56 4.61 6.36
N ASP A 18 -5.64 5.30 6.73
CA ASP A 18 -7.02 4.88 6.47
C ASP A 18 -7.38 4.94 4.99
N GLU A 19 -6.94 5.99 4.28
CA GLU A 19 -7.14 6.11 2.83
C GLU A 19 -6.41 4.98 2.07
N LEU A 20 -5.14 4.73 2.39
CA LEU A 20 -4.39 3.63 1.81
C LEU A 20 -5.06 2.29 2.14
N ARG A 21 -5.48 2.08 3.39
CA ARG A 21 -6.18 0.86 3.79
C ARG A 21 -7.45 0.65 2.97
N GLN A 22 -8.32 1.65 2.90
CA GLN A 22 -9.58 1.57 2.15
C GLN A 22 -9.33 1.30 0.67
N PHE A 23 -8.36 1.98 0.05
CA PHE A 23 -8.00 1.74 -1.34
C PHE A 23 -7.52 0.30 -1.57
N PHE A 24 -6.61 -0.20 -0.73
CA PHE A 24 -6.04 -1.55 -0.92
C PHE A 24 -6.99 -2.68 -0.51
N MET A 25 -7.97 -2.42 0.35
CA MET A 25 -8.99 -3.41 0.74
C MET A 25 -9.83 -3.94 -0.44
N GLN A 26 -9.86 -3.24 -1.59
CA GLN A 26 -10.54 -3.72 -2.79
C GLN A 26 -9.83 -4.92 -3.45
N TYR A 27 -8.54 -5.13 -3.16
CA TYR A 27 -7.74 -6.23 -3.70
C TYR A 27 -7.65 -7.43 -2.74
N GLY A 28 -7.86 -7.22 -1.45
CA GLY A 28 -7.80 -8.25 -0.42
C GLY A 28 -7.76 -7.68 0.99
N GLU A 29 -7.82 -8.54 1.99
CA GLU A 29 -7.80 -8.12 3.39
C GLU A 29 -6.46 -7.46 3.75
N VAL A 30 -6.51 -6.17 4.14
CA VAL A 30 -5.36 -5.40 4.63
C VAL A 30 -5.25 -5.56 6.15
N THR A 31 -4.10 -6.07 6.59
CA THR A 31 -3.79 -6.32 8.01
C THR A 31 -3.05 -5.15 8.66
N ASP A 32 -2.22 -4.42 7.90
CA ASP A 32 -1.41 -3.31 8.43
C ASP A 32 -1.09 -2.30 7.32
N VAL A 33 -1.01 -1.02 7.70
CA VAL A 33 -0.54 0.08 6.86
C VAL A 33 0.44 0.93 7.65
N PHE A 34 1.62 1.15 7.09
CA PHE A 34 2.68 1.92 7.74
C PHE A 34 3.14 3.07 6.85
N ILE A 35 3.02 4.30 7.36
CA ILE A 35 3.60 5.52 6.78
C ILE A 35 4.74 5.97 7.70
N PRO A 36 6.00 6.01 7.24
CA PRO A 36 7.14 6.42 8.07
C PRO A 36 7.01 7.86 8.57
N LYS A 37 7.54 8.10 9.77
CA LYS A 37 7.77 9.45 10.32
C LYS A 37 9.28 9.66 10.56
N PRO A 38 9.91 10.77 10.10
CA PRO A 38 9.31 11.82 9.27
C PRO A 38 8.85 11.28 7.91
N PHE A 39 7.95 12.00 7.25
CA PHE A 39 7.38 11.59 5.97
C PHE A 39 8.48 11.43 4.90
N ARG A 40 8.41 10.37 4.11
CA ARG A 40 9.42 10.00 3.09
C ARG A 40 8.83 9.68 1.72
N ALA A 41 7.60 10.11 1.43
CA ALA A 41 6.91 9.86 0.16
C ALA A 41 6.75 8.37 -0.20
N PHE A 42 6.63 7.51 0.81
CA PHE A 42 6.31 6.10 0.63
C PHE A 42 5.50 5.56 1.82
N ALA A 43 4.83 4.43 1.58
CA ALA A 43 4.14 3.65 2.59
C ALA A 43 4.39 2.15 2.37
N PHE A 44 4.08 1.35 3.38
CA PHE A 44 4.00 -0.10 3.28
C PHE A 44 2.58 -0.56 3.59
N VAL A 45 2.09 -1.54 2.82
CA VAL A 45 0.78 -2.17 3.04
C VAL A 45 0.97 -3.67 3.16
N THR A 46 0.39 -4.27 4.20
CA THR A 46 0.49 -5.71 4.46
C THR A 46 -0.87 -6.36 4.28
N PHE A 47 -0.94 -7.38 3.42
CA PHE A 47 -2.14 -8.18 3.18
C PHE A 47 -2.16 -9.44 4.04
N ALA A 48 -3.35 -10.01 4.23
CA ALA A 48 -3.51 -11.33 4.85
C ALA A 48 -2.97 -12.44 3.93
N ASP A 49 -3.17 -12.30 2.61
CA ASP A 49 -2.78 -13.24 1.56
C ASP A 49 -1.56 -12.73 0.78
N ASP A 50 -0.53 -13.57 0.66
CA ASP A 50 0.68 -13.29 -0.11
C ASP A 50 0.46 -13.22 -1.63
N GLN A 51 -0.56 -13.90 -2.15
CA GLN A 51 -0.89 -13.86 -3.57
C GLN A 51 -1.38 -12.48 -4.00
N VAL A 52 -2.13 -11.79 -3.13
CA VAL A 52 -2.59 -10.41 -3.37
C VAL A 52 -1.40 -9.47 -3.44
N ALA A 53 -0.48 -9.58 -2.48
CA ALA A 53 0.74 -8.77 -2.46
C ALA A 53 1.62 -9.04 -3.70
N GLN A 54 1.72 -10.29 -4.12
CA GLN A 54 2.47 -10.68 -5.32
C GLN A 54 1.81 -10.16 -6.60
N ALA A 55 0.49 -10.22 -6.71
CA ALA A 55 -0.25 -9.74 -7.87
C ALA A 55 -0.16 -8.22 -8.08
N LEU A 56 -0.04 -7.46 -6.99
CA LEU A 56 0.13 -6.01 -7.02
C LEU A 56 1.60 -5.56 -7.18
N CYS A 57 2.55 -6.49 -7.09
CA CYS A 57 3.96 -6.17 -7.21
C CYS A 57 4.30 -5.81 -8.66
N GLY A 58 4.69 -4.55 -8.89
CA GLY A 58 5.04 -4.05 -10.23
C GLY A 58 3.91 -3.34 -10.97
N GLU A 59 2.72 -3.26 -10.38
CA GLU A 59 1.59 -2.52 -10.95
C GLU A 59 1.72 -1.00 -10.69
N ASP A 60 1.38 -0.19 -11.70
CA ASP A 60 1.22 1.27 -11.54
C ASP A 60 -0.22 1.57 -11.08
N LEU A 61 -0.38 1.84 -9.78
CA LEU A 61 -1.68 2.13 -9.17
C LEU A 61 -1.91 3.64 -9.04
N ILE A 62 -3.12 4.09 -9.36
CA ILE A 62 -3.51 5.50 -9.22
C ILE A 62 -4.25 5.69 -7.89
N ILE A 63 -3.62 6.36 -6.94
CA ILE A 63 -4.20 6.67 -5.62
C ILE A 63 -4.38 8.19 -5.54
N LYS A 64 -5.63 8.66 -5.40
CA LYS A 64 -5.98 10.11 -5.39
C LYS A 64 -5.45 10.87 -6.62
N GLY A 65 -5.36 10.21 -7.78
CA GLY A 65 -4.82 10.81 -9.01
C GLY A 65 -3.29 10.83 -9.09
N VAL A 66 -2.59 10.29 -8.09
CA VAL A 66 -1.14 10.10 -8.09
C VAL A 66 -0.82 8.71 -8.64
N ARG A 67 0.07 8.65 -9.65
CA ARG A 67 0.55 7.43 -10.31
C ARG A 67 1.92 7.02 -9.78
#